data_AF-A0A812S4C5-F1
#
_entry.id   AF-A0A812S4C5-F1
#
_cell.length_a   1.000
_cell.length_b   1.000
_cell.length_c   1.000
_cell.angle_alpha   90.00
_cell.angle_beta   90.00
_cell.angle_gamma   90.00
#
_symmetry.space_group_name_H-M   'P 1'
#
loop_
_entity.id
_entity.type
_entity.pdbx_description
1 polymer ?
#
loop_
_entity_poly.entity_id
_entity_poly.type
_entity_poly.pdbx_seq_one_letter_code
_entity_poly.pdbx_strand_id
1 'polypeptide(L)'
;MSEEWELDEASGLWYKGADRSQPYASDWTPVPMGPEPVLEKARALAARVLVAGMTTISGEGFPRSRLVSPGEKYVAKDFSSVTVATRQRTRKVEDILTHGHSKVCLFWQDTQSDKQSAWLCAIGEASVAMSDVDDKATVTVTVQRLEMQDYGSHITANGHDSWKPAILERADGAWNRIC
;
A
#
# COMPACT_ATOMS: atom_id res chain seq x y z
N MET A 1 -28.64 26.68 15.88
CA MET A 1 -28.52 25.34 16.50
C MET A 1 -27.07 24.94 16.37
N SER A 2 -26.39 24.64 17.48
CA SER A 2 -25.01 24.18 17.47
C SER A 2 -24.90 22.87 16.69
N GLU A 3 -23.86 22.72 15.89
CA GLU A 3 -23.55 21.44 15.24
C GLU A 3 -23.19 20.44 16.34
N GLU A 4 -24.07 19.50 16.63
CA GLU A 4 -23.82 18.45 17.62
C GLU A 4 -22.78 17.48 17.07
N TRP A 5 -21.71 17.28 17.81
CA TRP A 5 -20.65 16.32 17.49
C TRP A 5 -20.79 15.13 18.43
N GLU A 6 -20.78 13.92 17.86
CA GLU A 6 -20.90 12.69 18.61
C GLU A 6 -19.64 11.85 18.45
N LEU A 7 -19.04 11.44 19.57
CA LEU A 7 -17.94 10.47 19.61
C LEU A 7 -18.53 9.06 19.68
N ASP A 8 -18.13 8.20 18.76
CA ASP A 8 -18.33 6.76 18.89
C ASP A 8 -17.15 6.14 19.67
N GLU A 9 -17.36 5.81 20.95
CA GLU A 9 -16.32 5.26 21.82
C GLU A 9 -15.74 3.93 21.32
N ALA A 10 -16.51 3.16 20.55
CA ALA A 10 -16.06 1.87 20.04
C ALA A 10 -15.01 2.01 18.94
N SER A 11 -15.18 3.01 18.07
CA SER A 11 -14.27 3.28 16.95
C SER A 11 -13.26 4.39 17.23
N GLY A 12 -13.54 5.25 18.21
CA GLY A 12 -12.78 6.46 18.50
C GLY A 12 -13.00 7.59 17.49
N LEU A 13 -14.04 7.51 16.65
CA LEU A 13 -14.31 8.46 15.57
C LEU A 13 -15.46 9.43 15.92
N TRP A 14 -15.38 10.62 15.33
CA TRP A 14 -16.35 11.69 15.50
C TRP A 14 -17.30 11.77 14.31
N TYR A 15 -18.57 12.07 14.58
CA TYR A 15 -19.60 12.28 13.58
C TYR A 15 -20.25 13.64 13.77
N LYS A 16 -20.63 14.26 12.65
CA LYS A 16 -21.24 15.58 12.63
C LYS A 16 -22.76 15.46 12.47
N GLY A 17 -23.49 15.70 13.55
CA GLY A 17 -24.94 15.54 13.62
C GLY A 17 -25.39 14.10 13.36
N ALA A 18 -26.56 13.94 12.76
CA ALA A 18 -27.15 12.63 12.49
C ALA A 18 -26.54 11.90 11.27
N ASP A 19 -25.69 12.55 10.48
CA ASP A 19 -25.08 11.94 9.30
C ASP A 19 -23.88 11.07 9.70
N ARG A 20 -24.04 9.75 9.54
CA ARG A 20 -23.00 8.75 9.83
C ARG A 20 -22.18 8.36 8.60
N SER A 21 -22.36 9.02 7.46
CA SER A 21 -21.65 8.69 6.21
C SER A 21 -20.20 9.16 6.16
N GLN A 22 -19.84 10.18 6.96
CA GLN A 22 -18.49 10.75 7.01
C GLN A 22 -17.99 10.79 8.46
N PRO A 23 -17.11 9.87 8.86
CA PRO A 23 -16.42 9.96 10.14
C PRO A 23 -15.27 10.97 10.08
N TYR A 24 -14.87 11.45 11.26
CA TYR A 24 -13.77 12.37 11.47
C TYR A 24 -12.81 11.80 12.52
N ALA A 25 -11.51 12.01 12.32
CA ALA A 25 -10.50 11.71 13.33
C ALA A 25 -10.59 12.68 14.52
N SER A 26 -9.83 12.41 15.58
CA SER A 26 -9.81 13.25 16.80
C SER A 26 -9.34 14.69 16.57
N ASP A 27 -8.67 14.96 15.46
CA ASP A 27 -8.25 16.29 15.02
C ASP A 27 -9.25 16.96 14.06
N TRP A 28 -10.44 16.40 13.92
CA TRP A 28 -11.53 16.86 13.06
C TRP A 28 -11.25 16.76 11.54
N THR A 29 -10.24 15.98 11.14
CA THR A 29 -10.00 15.70 9.72
C THR A 29 -10.95 14.59 9.21
N PRO A 30 -11.52 14.73 8.00
CA PRO A 30 -12.37 13.68 7.42
C PRO A 30 -11.58 12.39 7.17
N VAL A 31 -12.13 11.25 7.62
CA VAL A 31 -11.60 9.93 7.30
C VAL A 31 -12.00 9.57 5.86
N PRO A 32 -11.08 9.19 4.97
CA PRO A 32 -11.45 8.75 3.63
C PRO A 32 -12.24 7.44 3.72
N MET A 33 -13.48 7.41 3.23
CA MET A 33 -14.35 6.22 3.29
C MET A 33 -14.32 5.34 2.02
N GLY A 34 -13.94 5.90 0.86
CA GLY A 34 -13.91 5.18 -0.42
C GLY A 34 -12.53 4.63 -0.84
N PRO A 35 -12.47 3.81 -1.90
CA PRO A 35 -11.21 3.29 -2.44
C PRO A 35 -10.35 4.38 -3.06
N GLU A 36 -10.92 5.35 -3.76
CA GLU A 36 -10.15 6.39 -4.47
C GLU A 36 -9.32 7.27 -3.51
N PRO A 37 -9.88 7.81 -2.41
CA PRO A 37 -9.08 8.64 -1.50
C PRO A 37 -7.97 7.86 -0.77
N VAL A 38 -8.19 6.57 -0.49
CA VAL A 38 -7.15 5.68 0.07
C VAL A 38 -6.05 5.44 -0.96
N LEU A 39 -6.43 5.20 -2.22
CA LEU A 39 -5.50 4.97 -3.32
C LEU A 39 -4.63 6.21 -3.60
N GLU A 40 -5.22 7.41 -3.57
CA GLU A 40 -4.49 8.68 -3.71
C GLU A 40 -3.41 8.83 -2.64
N LYS A 41 -3.73 8.50 -1.40
CA LYS A 41 -2.79 8.55 -0.26
C LYS A 41 -1.69 7.50 -0.37
N ALA A 42 -2.05 6.26 -0.72
CA ALA A 42 -1.09 5.20 -0.97
C ALA A 42 -0.08 5.63 -2.04
N ARG A 43 -0.56 6.22 -3.13
CA ARG A 43 0.30 6.74 -4.20
C ARG A 43 1.18 7.88 -3.75
N ALA A 44 0.63 8.86 -3.03
CA ALA A 44 1.42 9.98 -2.50
C ALA A 44 2.56 9.50 -1.58
N LEU A 45 2.29 8.50 -0.73
CA LEU A 45 3.29 7.89 0.14
C LEU A 45 4.39 7.19 -0.69
N ALA A 46 4.01 6.31 -1.62
CA ALA A 46 4.97 5.58 -2.44
C ALA A 46 5.85 6.53 -3.28
N ALA A 47 5.26 7.60 -3.83
CA ALA A 47 5.97 8.62 -4.59
C ALA A 47 6.94 9.44 -3.72
N ARG A 48 6.59 9.70 -2.45
CA ARG A 48 7.44 10.43 -1.51
C ARG A 48 8.63 9.61 -1.02
N VAL A 49 8.40 8.35 -0.62
CA VAL A 49 9.42 7.51 0.01
C VAL A 49 10.42 6.94 -1.01
N LEU A 50 10.00 6.74 -2.27
CA LEU A 50 10.80 6.28 -3.44
C LEU A 50 11.49 4.91 -3.32
N VAL A 51 11.72 4.40 -2.11
CA VAL A 51 12.33 3.12 -1.77
C VAL A 51 11.28 2.23 -1.10
N ALA A 52 11.22 0.96 -1.50
CA ALA A 52 10.37 -0.05 -0.89
C ALA A 52 11.20 -1.23 -0.39
N GLY A 53 10.78 -1.86 0.71
CA GLY A 53 11.19 -3.22 1.04
C GLY A 53 10.42 -4.21 0.17
N MET A 54 11.12 -5.02 -0.63
CA MET A 54 10.50 -6.11 -1.38
C MET A 54 10.73 -7.43 -0.66
N THR A 55 9.66 -8.19 -0.43
CA THR A 55 9.72 -9.55 0.08
C THR A 55 9.31 -10.55 -1.00
N THR A 56 10.14 -11.56 -1.20
CA THR A 56 9.87 -12.75 -2.05
C THR A 56 9.99 -14.00 -1.18
N ILE A 57 9.63 -15.16 -1.71
CA ILE A 57 9.84 -16.47 -1.06
C ILE A 57 11.04 -17.15 -1.72
N SER A 58 11.97 -17.68 -0.92
CA SER A 58 13.11 -18.47 -1.40
C SER A 58 12.67 -19.87 -1.85
N GLY A 59 13.53 -20.58 -2.60
CA GLY A 59 13.30 -21.99 -2.92
C GLY A 59 13.25 -22.93 -1.71
N GLU A 60 13.65 -22.46 -0.52
CA GLU A 60 13.51 -23.17 0.76
C GLU A 60 12.17 -22.86 1.45
N GLY A 61 11.34 -21.99 0.88
CA GLY A 61 10.07 -21.56 1.45
C GLY A 61 10.15 -20.42 2.47
N PHE A 62 11.33 -19.83 2.69
CA PHE A 62 11.52 -18.73 3.64
C PHE A 62 11.41 -17.36 2.97
N PRO A 63 10.81 -16.35 3.63
CA PRO A 63 10.77 -15.00 3.10
C PRO A 63 12.16 -14.38 3.04
N ARG A 64 12.47 -13.69 1.94
CA ARG A 64 13.69 -12.89 1.77
C ARG A 64 13.30 -11.45 1.51
N SER A 65 13.86 -10.52 2.27
CA SER A 65 13.59 -9.09 2.12
C SER A 65 14.83 -8.32 1.64
N ARG A 66 14.61 -7.24 0.89
CA ARG A 66 15.65 -6.31 0.44
C ARG A 66 15.03 -4.98 0.03
N LEU A 67 15.82 -3.92 0.01
CA LEU A 67 15.38 -2.65 -0.53
C LEU A 67 15.39 -2.67 -2.07
N VAL A 68 14.39 -2.02 -2.67
CA VAL A 68 14.27 -1.74 -4.10
C VAL A 68 13.86 -0.29 -4.29
N SER A 69 14.13 0.25 -5.47
CA SER A 69 13.76 1.63 -5.83
C SER A 69 12.87 1.61 -7.05
N PRO A 70 11.55 1.42 -6.88
CA PRO A 70 10.61 1.53 -7.98
C PRO A 70 10.68 2.93 -8.58
N GLY A 71 10.72 3.98 -7.76
CA GLY A 71 10.61 5.37 -8.21
C GLY A 71 9.19 5.71 -8.71
N GLU A 72 8.82 6.99 -8.68
CA GLU A 72 7.45 7.43 -8.94
C GLU A 72 6.90 6.96 -10.30
N LYS A 73 7.68 7.13 -11.38
CA LYS A 73 7.24 6.82 -12.75
C LYS A 73 6.95 5.34 -13.02
N TYR A 74 7.36 4.45 -12.11
CA TYR A 74 7.19 3.00 -12.25
C TYR A 74 6.13 2.46 -11.29
N VAL A 75 5.42 3.33 -10.56
CA VAL A 75 4.18 3.01 -9.86
C VAL A 75 3.04 3.48 -10.77
N ALA A 76 2.17 2.55 -11.19
CA ALA A 76 1.03 2.90 -12.03
C ALA A 76 0.12 3.92 -11.33
N LYS A 77 -0.55 4.78 -12.11
CA LYS A 77 -1.38 5.87 -11.55
C LYS A 77 -2.51 5.38 -10.66
N ASP A 78 -3.07 4.23 -11.00
CA ASP A 78 -4.10 3.50 -10.28
C ASP A 78 -3.50 2.43 -9.35
N PHE A 79 -2.18 2.42 -9.13
CA PHE A 79 -1.46 1.42 -8.35
C PHE A 79 -1.66 -0.04 -8.83
N SER A 80 -2.18 -0.25 -10.05
CA SER A 80 -2.39 -1.57 -10.65
C SER A 80 -1.13 -2.41 -10.76
N SER A 81 0.01 -1.74 -10.91
CA SER A 81 1.29 -2.37 -11.05
C SER A 81 2.41 -1.50 -10.49
N VAL A 82 3.47 -2.17 -10.03
CA VAL A 82 4.72 -1.54 -9.62
C VAL A 82 5.87 -2.25 -10.32
N THR A 83 6.73 -1.47 -10.97
CA THR A 83 7.85 -1.99 -11.74
C THR A 83 9.18 -1.64 -11.07
N VAL A 84 10.10 -2.60 -11.04
CA VAL A 84 11.43 -2.48 -10.44
C VAL A 84 12.49 -2.93 -11.44
N ALA A 85 13.36 -1.99 -11.83
CA ALA A 85 14.56 -2.32 -12.59
C ALA A 85 15.60 -3.01 -11.70
N THR A 86 16.21 -4.08 -12.20
CA THR A 86 17.21 -4.85 -11.46
C THR A 86 18.19 -5.57 -12.39
N ARG A 87 19.05 -6.43 -11.83
CA ARG A 87 19.94 -7.31 -12.61
C ARG A 87 19.42 -8.74 -12.64
N GLN A 88 19.71 -9.47 -13.72
CA GLN A 88 19.20 -10.83 -13.91
C GLN A 88 19.66 -11.77 -12.80
N ARG A 89 20.92 -11.62 -12.36
CA ARG A 89 21.52 -12.45 -11.29
C ARG A 89 21.02 -12.19 -9.87
N THR A 90 20.03 -11.32 -9.66
CA THR A 90 19.59 -11.00 -8.28
C THR A 90 18.66 -12.07 -7.72
N ARG A 91 18.76 -12.33 -6.41
CA ARG A 91 17.94 -13.35 -5.71
C ARG A 91 16.43 -13.21 -5.94
N LYS A 92 15.90 -11.99 -6.10
CA LYS A 92 14.47 -11.80 -6.38
C LYS A 92 14.06 -12.36 -7.75
N VAL A 93 14.96 -12.30 -8.73
CA VAL A 93 14.74 -12.86 -10.08
C VAL A 93 14.79 -14.38 -10.03
N GLU A 94 15.77 -14.94 -9.31
CA GLU A 94 15.84 -16.38 -9.01
C GLU A 94 14.58 -16.88 -8.29
N ASP A 95 14.13 -16.18 -7.24
CA ASP A 95 12.91 -16.51 -6.48
C ASP A 95 11.67 -16.63 -7.39
N ILE A 96 11.50 -15.66 -8.29
CA ILE A 96 10.32 -15.59 -9.15
C ILE A 96 10.41 -16.59 -10.30
N LEU A 97 11.53 -16.64 -11.02
CA LEU A 97 11.67 -17.43 -12.25
C LEU A 97 12.07 -18.88 -12.00
N THR A 98 13.05 -19.10 -11.12
CA THR A 98 13.62 -20.44 -10.90
C THR A 98 12.79 -21.24 -9.91
N HIS A 99 12.32 -20.60 -8.84
CA HIS A 99 11.51 -21.26 -7.81
C HIS A 99 10.01 -21.12 -8.01
N GLY A 100 9.56 -20.33 -8.99
CA GLY A 100 8.14 -20.14 -9.30
C GLY A 100 7.36 -19.39 -8.22
N HIS A 101 8.03 -18.68 -7.32
CA HIS A 101 7.39 -17.92 -6.25
C HIS A 101 7.03 -16.51 -6.72
N SER A 102 5.92 -16.41 -7.47
CA SER A 102 5.43 -15.12 -8.00
C SER A 102 4.79 -14.22 -6.95
N LYS A 103 4.34 -14.76 -5.81
CA LYS A 103 3.71 -13.94 -4.76
C LYS A 103 4.75 -13.09 -4.04
N VAL A 104 4.58 -11.78 -4.09
CA VAL A 104 5.50 -10.81 -3.49
C VAL A 104 4.75 -9.72 -2.74
N CYS A 105 5.44 -9.04 -1.82
CA CYS A 105 4.97 -7.77 -1.29
C CYS A 105 6.03 -6.67 -1.40
N LEU A 106 5.56 -5.44 -1.54
CA LEU A 106 6.35 -4.20 -1.52
C LEU A 106 5.86 -3.36 -0.35
N PHE A 107 6.77 -2.98 0.53
CA PHE A 107 6.48 -2.24 1.75
C PHE A 107 7.18 -0.88 1.73
N TRP A 108 6.42 0.20 1.85
CA TRP A 108 6.93 1.54 2.05
C TRP A 108 6.63 1.97 3.47
N GLN A 109 7.57 2.68 4.09
CA GLN A 109 7.38 3.29 5.39
C GLN A 109 7.92 4.72 5.34
N ASP A 110 7.04 5.66 5.67
CA ASP A 110 7.45 7.03 5.94
C ASP A 110 7.80 7.16 7.42
N THR A 111 9.07 7.42 7.69
CA THR A 111 9.61 7.68 9.03
C THR A 111 10.08 9.13 9.20
N GLN A 112 9.97 9.95 8.15
CA GLN A 112 10.54 11.30 8.12
C GLN A 112 9.59 12.37 8.66
N SER A 113 8.37 12.00 9.02
CA SER A 113 7.37 12.95 9.51
C SER A 113 6.88 12.56 10.91
N ASP A 114 7.20 13.42 11.88
CA ASP A 114 6.77 13.30 13.27
C ASP A 114 5.24 13.32 13.43
N LYS A 115 4.50 13.70 12.37
CA LYS A 115 3.04 13.82 12.33
C LYS A 115 2.35 13.02 11.21
N GLN A 116 3.09 12.35 10.33
CA GLN A 116 2.52 11.58 9.21
C GLN A 116 3.24 10.25 8.98
N SER A 117 3.81 9.68 10.05
CA SER A 117 4.36 8.33 9.99
C SER A 117 3.28 7.39 9.48
N ALA A 118 3.58 6.69 8.39
CA ALA A 118 2.62 5.89 7.66
C ALA A 118 3.33 4.74 6.98
N TRP A 119 2.60 3.67 6.70
CA TRP A 119 3.12 2.57 5.93
C TRP A 119 2.10 2.12 4.88
N LEU A 120 2.64 1.52 3.82
CA LEU A 120 1.89 0.95 2.71
C LEU A 120 2.50 -0.41 2.37
N CYS A 121 1.67 -1.43 2.27
CA CYS A 121 2.04 -2.75 1.79
C CYS A 121 1.23 -3.07 0.51
N ALA A 122 1.92 -3.21 -0.61
CA ALA A 122 1.33 -3.68 -1.86
C ALA A 122 1.65 -5.16 -2.07
N ILE A 123 0.62 -5.98 -2.21
CA ILE A 123 0.72 -7.43 -2.34
C ILE A 123 0.22 -7.82 -3.73
N GLY A 124 0.94 -8.70 -4.40
CA GLY A 124 0.58 -9.10 -5.75
C GLY A 124 1.45 -10.20 -6.33
N GLU A 125 1.28 -10.39 -7.63
CA GLU A 125 2.02 -11.38 -8.41
C GLU A 125 3.09 -10.69 -9.26
N ALA A 126 4.32 -11.17 -9.13
CA ALA A 126 5.45 -10.69 -9.88
C ALA A 126 5.69 -11.52 -11.14
N SER A 127 6.04 -10.81 -12.20
CA SER A 127 6.61 -11.35 -13.44
C SER A 127 7.97 -10.72 -13.68
N VAL A 128 8.84 -11.41 -14.43
CA VAL A 128 10.16 -10.89 -14.78
C VAL A 128 10.32 -10.86 -16.30
N ALA A 129 10.72 -9.71 -16.81
CA ALA A 129 11.18 -9.56 -18.19
C ALA A 129 12.71 -9.45 -18.19
N MET A 130 13.39 -10.36 -18.87
CA MET A 130 14.84 -10.32 -19.06
C MET A 130 15.19 -9.42 -20.26
N SER A 131 16.33 -8.73 -20.18
CA SER A 131 16.92 -8.05 -21.32
C SER A 131 17.82 -9.02 -22.10
N ASP A 132 17.68 -9.07 -23.41
CA ASP A 132 18.54 -9.91 -24.28
C ASP A 132 19.92 -9.29 -24.52
N VAL A 133 20.09 -8.00 -24.20
CA VAL A 133 21.27 -7.21 -24.61
C VAL A 133 22.20 -6.91 -23.44
N ASP A 134 21.69 -6.87 -22.21
CA ASP A 134 22.47 -6.55 -21.01
C ASP A 134 22.04 -7.36 -19.77
N ASP A 135 22.84 -7.36 -18.70
CA ASP A 135 22.53 -8.00 -17.40
C ASP A 135 21.46 -7.21 -16.62
N LYS A 136 20.40 -6.79 -17.30
CA LYS A 136 19.23 -6.15 -16.69
C LYS A 136 18.01 -7.06 -16.77
N ALA A 137 17.15 -6.88 -15.78
CA ALA A 137 15.83 -7.47 -15.73
C ALA A 137 14.87 -6.43 -15.16
N THR A 138 13.60 -6.58 -15.50
CA THR A 138 12.51 -5.79 -14.96
C THR A 138 11.56 -6.72 -14.23
N VAL A 139 11.30 -6.44 -12.96
CA VAL A 139 10.27 -7.13 -12.18
C VAL A 139 9.03 -6.26 -12.18
N THR A 140 7.91 -6.78 -12.66
CA THR A 140 6.61 -6.11 -12.63
C THR A 140 5.70 -6.86 -11.69
N VAL A 141 5.26 -6.18 -10.63
CA VAL A 141 4.27 -6.69 -9.66
C VAL A 141 2.90 -6.19 -10.09
N THR A 142 2.02 -7.10 -10.47
CA THR A 142 0.58 -6.83 -10.64
C THR A 142 -0.05 -6.85 -9.26
N VAL A 143 -0.46 -5.68 -8.78
CA VAL A 143 -0.94 -5.51 -7.41
C VAL A 143 -2.39 -5.99 -7.33
N GLN A 144 -2.66 -6.86 -6.34
CA GLN A 144 -3.98 -7.41 -6.06
C GLN A 144 -4.56 -6.84 -4.75
N ARG A 145 -3.71 -6.44 -3.81
CA ARG A 145 -4.13 -5.92 -2.51
C ARG A 145 -3.20 -4.80 -2.04
N LEU A 146 -3.79 -3.77 -1.46
CA LEU A 146 -3.09 -2.70 -0.75
C LEU A 146 -3.55 -2.72 0.70
N GLU A 147 -2.59 -2.66 1.61
CA GLU A 147 -2.83 -2.41 3.02
C GLU A 147 -2.11 -1.13 3.38
N MET A 148 -2.80 -0.18 3.99
CA MET A 148 -2.20 1.10 4.36
C MET A 148 -2.56 1.43 5.79
N GLN A 149 -1.62 2.05 6.51
CA GLN A 149 -1.92 2.73 7.76
C GLN A 149 -1.20 4.07 7.84
N ASP A 150 -1.84 5.05 8.46
CA ASP A 150 -1.16 6.24 8.95
C ASP A 150 -1.38 6.44 10.45
N TYR A 151 -0.28 6.66 11.15
CA TYR A 151 -0.27 6.77 12.61
C TYR A 151 -0.68 8.18 13.08
N GLY A 152 -0.49 9.20 12.24
CA GLY A 152 -0.75 10.59 12.60
C GLY A 152 -2.12 11.14 12.19
N SER A 153 -2.71 10.61 11.10
CA SER A 153 -4.00 11.07 10.60
C SER A 153 -5.15 10.08 10.76
N HIS A 154 -4.89 8.84 11.21
CA HIS A 154 -5.91 7.81 11.50
C HIS A 154 -6.88 7.54 10.34
N ILE A 155 -6.45 7.81 9.12
CA ILE A 155 -7.25 7.89 7.91
C ILE A 155 -7.56 6.51 7.35
N THR A 156 -6.79 5.50 7.73
CA THR A 156 -6.99 4.14 7.25
C THR A 156 -7.90 3.31 8.16
N ALA A 157 -8.40 3.92 9.23
CA ALA A 157 -9.13 3.31 10.33
C ALA A 157 -10.55 2.85 9.98
N ASN A 158 -10.82 2.33 8.77
CA ASN A 158 -12.10 1.80 8.29
C ASN A 158 -13.39 2.59 8.61
N GLY A 159 -13.34 3.84 9.06
CA GLY A 159 -14.49 4.41 9.78
C GLY A 159 -14.93 3.60 11.02
N HIS A 160 -14.08 2.70 11.56
CA HIS A 160 -14.42 1.74 12.61
C HIS A 160 -13.33 1.45 13.66
N ASP A 161 -12.02 1.62 13.39
CA ASP A 161 -10.93 1.30 14.36
C ASP A 161 -9.56 1.87 13.94
N SER A 162 -8.91 2.70 14.77
CA SER A 162 -7.59 3.32 14.51
C SER A 162 -6.41 2.34 14.45
N TRP A 163 -6.63 1.09 14.85
CA TRP A 163 -5.61 0.04 14.89
C TRP A 163 -5.58 -0.86 13.65
N LYS A 164 -6.60 -0.80 12.79
CA LYS A 164 -6.69 -1.63 11.58
C LYS A 164 -6.27 -0.84 10.33
N PRO A 165 -5.48 -1.45 9.43
CA PRO A 165 -5.16 -0.81 8.16
C PRO A 165 -6.39 -0.77 7.26
N ALA A 166 -6.42 0.23 6.38
CA ALA A 166 -7.36 0.27 5.26
C ALA A 166 -6.88 -0.75 4.25
N ILE A 167 -7.82 -1.52 3.72
CA ILE A 167 -7.51 -2.60 2.80
C ILE A 167 -8.30 -2.38 1.52
N LEU A 168 -7.56 -2.21 0.43
CA LEU A 168 -8.11 -2.24 -0.91
C LEU A 168 -7.77 -3.58 -1.56
N GLU A 169 -8.77 -4.24 -2.14
CA GLU A 169 -8.59 -5.42 -2.98
C GLU A 169 -9.05 -5.13 -4.39
N ARG A 170 -8.28 -5.64 -5.35
CA ARG A 170 -8.59 -5.46 -6.76
C ARG A 170 -9.45 -6.62 -7.25
N ALA A 171 -10.66 -6.32 -7.71
CA ALA A 171 -11.57 -7.26 -8.33
C ALA A 171 -12.13 -6.66 -9.62
N ASP A 172 -12.23 -7.46 -10.67
CA ASP A 172 -12.76 -7.06 -11.99
C ASP A 172 -12.16 -5.75 -12.55
N GLY A 173 -10.86 -5.55 -12.29
CA GLY A 173 -10.09 -4.38 -12.76
C GLY A 173 -10.20 -3.13 -11.88
N ALA A 174 -11.08 -3.11 -10.89
CA ALA A 174 -11.32 -1.98 -9.99
C ALA A 174 -10.84 -2.24 -8.56
N TRP A 175 -10.53 -1.17 -7.84
CA TRP A 175 -10.23 -1.23 -6.41
C TRP A 175 -11.50 -1.17 -5.59
N ASN A 176 -11.65 -2.14 -4.70
CA ASN A 176 -12.74 -2.19 -3.75
C ASN A 176 -12.16 -2.07 -2.36
N ARG A 177 -12.76 -1.20 -1.54
CA ARG A 177 -12.43 -1.16 -0.14
C ARG A 177 -13.15 -2.30 0.57
N ILE A 178 -12.41 -3.11 1.31
CA ILE A 178 -12.97 -4.22 2.11
C ILE A 178 -12.78 -4.01 3.62
N CYS A 179 -11.89 -3.08 4.01
CA CYS A 179 -11.66 -2.60 5.36
C CYS A 179 -10.95 -1.23 5.30
#